data_AF-A0A953SJR1-F1
#
_entry.id   AF-A0A953SJR1-F1
#
_cell.length_a   1.000
_cell.length_b   1.000
_cell.length_c   1.000
_cell.angle_alpha   90.00
_cell.angle_beta   90.00
_cell.angle_gamma   90.00
#
_symmetry.space_group_name_H-M   'P 1'
#
loop_
_entity.id
_entity.type
_entity.pdbx_description
1 polymer ?
#
loop_
_entity_poly.entity_id
_entity_poly.type
_entity_poly.pdbx_seq_one_letter_code
_entity_poly.pdbx_strand_id
1 'polypeptide(L)'
;MQAHNPGSHLTRHHHVTIGTGAAQEDYDFHTRVLGMKSVKKTLFYDGAVPIYHLYYGNDRGDESSLVTTFPMAHTGVRATPGSGQVSYVSLSAPSAAVDYWRARLLEHGFAVRDVERFGERYVDFQHPCGVNYAIVGVDGDVRPPRSAGPVPAEVMLRGTHSIGVSTRSMDFMDEFMEVAWGGRRIGEDGPLVRY
;
A
#
# COMPACT_ATOMS: atom_id res chain seq x y z
N MET A 1 18.78 17.58 29.69
CA MET A 1 18.21 16.29 29.22
C MET A 1 17.74 16.52 27.79
N GLN A 2 18.38 15.91 26.79
CA GLN A 2 17.78 15.87 25.45
C GLN A 2 16.50 15.04 25.58
N ALA A 3 15.35 15.64 25.31
CA ALA A 3 14.10 14.89 25.22
C ALA A 3 14.29 13.83 24.11
N HIS A 4 14.18 12.56 24.46
CA HIS A 4 14.20 11.48 23.48
C HIS A 4 13.02 11.70 22.53
N ASN A 5 13.27 12.08 21.28
CA ASN A 5 12.24 12.15 20.25
C ASN A 5 11.93 10.69 19.82
N PRO A 6 10.75 10.15 20.16
CA PRO A 6 10.41 8.76 19.86
C PRO A 6 10.41 8.47 18.35
N GLY A 7 10.14 9.48 17.51
CA GLY A 7 10.19 9.39 16.05
C GLY A 7 11.57 9.04 15.50
N SER A 8 12.66 9.34 16.23
CA SER A 8 14.02 8.98 15.81
C SER A 8 14.28 7.46 15.77
N HIS A 9 13.38 6.65 16.34
CA HIS A 9 13.45 5.19 16.30
C HIS A 9 12.61 4.57 15.16
N LEU A 10 11.76 5.35 14.49
CA LEU A 10 10.98 4.90 13.34
C LEU A 10 11.82 5.06 12.07
N THR A 11 12.18 3.93 11.45
CA THR A 11 13.13 3.93 10.33
C THR A 11 12.50 3.72 8.97
N ARG A 12 11.29 3.12 8.91
CA ARG A 12 10.55 2.82 7.68
C ARG A 12 9.16 2.26 7.99
N HIS A 13 8.33 2.17 6.96
CA HIS A 13 7.07 1.42 7.03
C HIS A 13 7.32 -0.06 7.27
N HIS A 14 6.52 -0.70 8.13
CA HIS A 14 6.59 -2.14 8.32
C HIS A 14 5.65 -2.88 7.37
N HIS A 15 4.36 -2.55 7.43
CA HIS A 15 3.30 -3.12 6.60
C HIS A 15 2.11 -2.15 6.57
N VAL A 16 1.20 -2.36 5.63
CA VAL A 16 -0.12 -1.71 5.61
C VAL A 16 -1.22 -2.77 5.69
N THR A 17 -2.25 -2.49 6.49
CA THR A 17 -3.37 -3.41 6.73
C THR A 17 -4.66 -2.85 6.17
N ILE A 18 -5.42 -3.67 5.46
CA ILE A 18 -6.61 -3.24 4.70
C ILE A 18 -7.79 -4.16 5.01
N GLY A 19 -8.95 -3.58 5.32
CA GLY A 19 -10.21 -4.32 5.32
C GLY A 19 -10.70 -4.52 3.89
N THR A 20 -10.90 -5.76 3.46
CA THR A 20 -11.29 -6.09 2.08
C THR A 20 -12.60 -6.87 2.02
N GLY A 21 -13.05 -7.14 0.79
CA GLY A 21 -14.28 -7.86 0.49
C GLY A 21 -14.15 -9.37 0.72
N ALA A 22 -14.40 -10.15 -0.33
CA ALA A 22 -14.33 -11.60 -0.25
C ALA A 22 -12.87 -12.08 -0.27
N ALA A 23 -12.55 -13.12 0.52
CA ALA A 23 -11.18 -13.62 0.64
C ALA A 23 -10.57 -14.10 -0.69
N GLN A 24 -11.38 -14.73 -1.56
CA GLN A 24 -10.88 -15.22 -2.85
C GLN A 24 -10.58 -14.08 -3.82
N GLU A 25 -11.45 -13.07 -3.87
CA GLU A 25 -11.27 -11.87 -4.70
C GLU A 25 -10.02 -11.09 -4.26
N ASP A 26 -9.83 -10.94 -2.95
CA ASP A 26 -8.64 -10.35 -2.34
C ASP A 26 -7.36 -11.13 -2.69
N TYR A 27 -7.41 -12.46 -2.56
CA TYR A 27 -6.28 -13.33 -2.85
C TYR A 27 -5.90 -13.28 -4.33
N ASP A 28 -6.87 -13.32 -5.23
CA ASP A 28 -6.62 -13.29 -6.67
C ASP A 28 -6.08 -11.92 -7.11
N PHE A 29 -6.59 -10.83 -6.54
CA PHE A 29 -6.03 -9.49 -6.78
C PHE A 29 -4.54 -9.42 -6.38
N HIS A 30 -4.20 -9.76 -5.13
CA HIS A 30 -2.82 -9.59 -4.68
C HIS A 30 -1.86 -10.60 -5.31
N THR A 31 -2.29 -11.85 -5.57
CA THR A 31 -1.38 -12.90 -6.04
C THR A 31 -1.33 -13.08 -7.55
N ARG A 32 -2.43 -12.85 -8.27
CA ARG A 32 -2.51 -13.02 -9.73
C ARG A 32 -2.33 -11.70 -10.46
N VAL A 33 -3.06 -10.66 -10.05
CA VAL A 33 -3.01 -9.35 -10.70
C VAL A 33 -1.70 -8.65 -10.34
N LEU A 34 -1.46 -8.44 -9.04
CA LEU A 34 -0.24 -7.77 -8.55
C LEU A 34 0.97 -8.71 -8.45
N GLY A 35 0.79 -10.02 -8.62
CA GLY A 35 1.88 -10.98 -8.62
C GLY A 35 2.57 -11.16 -7.26
N MET A 36 2.06 -10.60 -6.17
CA MET A 36 2.67 -10.70 -4.84
C MET A 36 2.62 -12.15 -4.32
N LYS A 37 3.55 -12.52 -3.45
CA LYS A 37 3.56 -13.85 -2.82
C LYS A 37 2.64 -13.83 -1.61
N SER A 38 1.76 -14.82 -1.47
CA SER A 38 1.11 -15.08 -0.17
C SER A 38 2.14 -15.68 0.77
N VAL A 39 2.63 -14.88 1.72
CA VAL A 39 3.72 -15.27 2.63
C VAL A 39 3.20 -15.86 3.93
N LYS A 40 1.95 -15.54 4.29
CA LYS A 40 1.27 -16.11 5.44
C LYS A 40 -0.24 -16.05 5.23
N LYS A 41 -0.93 -17.07 5.76
CA LYS A 41 -2.37 -17.11 5.96
C LYS A 41 -2.61 -17.52 7.41
N THR A 42 -3.25 -16.65 8.19
CA THR A 42 -3.72 -16.98 9.54
C THR A 42 -5.20 -16.70 9.66
N LEU A 43 -5.76 -17.07 10.80
CA LEU A 43 -7.16 -16.85 11.13
C LEU A 43 -7.19 -16.38 12.58
N PHE A 44 -7.93 -15.32 12.85
CA PHE A 44 -8.22 -14.89 14.21
C PHE A 44 -9.73 -14.88 14.44
N TYR A 45 -10.11 -15.00 15.70
CA TYR A 45 -11.50 -14.88 16.14
C TYR A 45 -11.65 -13.54 16.85
N ASP A 46 -12.51 -12.67 16.33
CA ASP A 46 -12.70 -11.31 16.84
C ASP A 46 -13.68 -11.24 18.03
N GLY A 47 -14.24 -12.38 18.44
CA GLY A 47 -15.29 -12.47 19.46
C GLY A 47 -16.67 -12.80 18.89
N ALA A 48 -16.89 -12.61 17.58
CA ALA A 48 -18.15 -12.88 16.89
C ALA A 48 -17.98 -13.89 15.74
N VAL A 49 -17.01 -13.68 14.86
CA VAL A 49 -16.80 -14.51 13.66
C VAL A 49 -15.31 -14.73 13.38
N PRO A 50 -14.94 -15.86 12.73
CA PRO A 50 -13.57 -16.04 12.27
C PRO A 50 -13.27 -15.08 11.11
N ILE A 51 -12.10 -14.45 11.14
CA ILE A 51 -11.61 -13.55 10.09
C ILE A 51 -10.22 -14.01 9.66
N TYR A 52 -10.03 -14.16 8.34
CA TYR A 52 -8.70 -14.41 7.79
C TYR A 52 -7.82 -13.18 7.96
N HIS A 53 -6.54 -13.41 8.25
CA HIS A 53 -5.51 -12.40 8.11
C HIS A 53 -4.51 -12.91 7.07
N LEU A 54 -4.55 -12.29 5.90
CA LEU A 54 -3.75 -12.67 4.74
C LEU A 54 -2.57 -11.72 4.62
N TYR A 55 -1.39 -12.25 4.28
CA TYR A 55 -0.17 -11.48 4.15
C TYR A 55 0.41 -11.69 2.76
N TYR A 56 0.63 -10.57 2.06
CA TYR A 56 1.20 -10.53 0.72
C TYR A 56 2.50 -9.73 0.73
N GLY A 57 3.54 -10.22 0.08
CA GLY A 57 4.82 -9.52 0.01
C GLY A 57 5.75 -10.07 -1.04
N ASN A 58 7.04 -9.79 -0.86
CA ASN A 58 8.11 -10.42 -1.63
C ASN A 58 8.32 -11.89 -1.19
N ASP A 59 9.40 -12.52 -1.63
CA ASP A 59 9.64 -13.95 -1.35
C ASP A 59 9.71 -14.31 0.13
N ARG A 60 10.18 -13.38 0.96
CA ARG A 60 10.44 -13.59 2.39
C ARG A 60 9.40 -12.92 3.29
N GLY A 61 8.58 -12.03 2.72
CA GLY A 61 7.69 -11.18 3.50
C GLY A 61 8.49 -10.14 4.30
N ASP A 62 9.51 -9.55 3.68
CA ASP A 62 10.34 -8.55 4.34
C ASP A 62 9.53 -7.29 4.69
N GLU A 63 9.97 -6.56 5.72
CA GLU A 63 9.39 -5.27 6.09
C GLU A 63 9.34 -4.29 4.90
N SER A 64 8.35 -3.40 4.91
CA SER A 64 8.04 -2.49 3.80
C SER A 64 7.62 -3.18 2.49
N SER A 65 7.66 -4.52 2.38
CA SER A 65 7.09 -5.25 1.23
C SER A 65 5.66 -5.74 1.47
N LEU A 66 5.20 -5.70 2.73
CA LEU A 66 3.99 -6.35 3.19
C LEU A 66 2.74 -5.49 3.02
N VAL A 67 1.76 -6.06 2.33
CA VAL A 67 0.35 -5.68 2.40
C VAL A 67 -0.39 -6.81 3.11
N THR A 68 -1.16 -6.48 4.14
CA THR A 68 -1.98 -7.46 4.85
C THR A 68 -3.45 -7.10 4.75
N THR A 69 -4.31 -8.12 4.79
CA THR A 69 -5.74 -7.92 4.57
C THR A 69 -6.59 -8.71 5.55
N PHE A 70 -7.72 -8.10 5.89
CA PHE A 70 -8.83 -8.73 6.59
C PHE A 70 -10.03 -8.80 5.65
N PRO A 71 -10.29 -9.96 5.02
CA PRO A 71 -11.49 -10.15 4.21
C PRO A 71 -12.72 -10.23 5.11
N MET A 72 -13.58 -9.21 5.05
CA MET A 72 -14.71 -9.02 5.97
C MET A 72 -16.08 -9.08 5.29
N ALA A 73 -16.18 -9.51 4.02
CA ALA A 73 -17.48 -9.53 3.32
C ALA A 73 -18.58 -10.30 4.07
N HIS A 74 -18.24 -11.39 4.77
CA HIS A 74 -19.20 -12.21 5.53
C HIS A 74 -19.71 -11.57 6.81
N THR A 75 -19.07 -10.50 7.30
CA THR A 75 -19.53 -9.78 8.50
C THR A 75 -20.67 -8.81 8.19
N GLY A 76 -20.92 -8.52 6.90
CA GLY A 76 -21.89 -7.53 6.44
C GLY A 76 -21.44 -6.06 6.64
N VAL A 77 -20.26 -5.84 7.24
CA VAL A 77 -19.71 -4.49 7.45
C VAL A 77 -19.30 -3.89 6.11
N ARG A 78 -19.72 -2.64 5.85
CA ARG A 78 -19.31 -1.83 4.70
C ARG A 78 -18.68 -0.55 5.20
N ALA A 79 -17.45 -0.29 4.74
CA ALA A 79 -16.75 0.95 5.06
C ALA A 79 -17.31 2.12 4.23
N THR A 80 -17.32 3.31 4.83
CA THR A 80 -17.60 4.57 4.14
C THR A 80 -16.29 5.35 4.05
N PRO A 81 -15.76 5.62 2.85
CA PRO A 81 -14.56 6.43 2.71
C PRO A 81 -14.73 7.83 3.32
N GLY A 82 -13.70 8.33 4.00
CA GLY A 82 -13.74 9.63 4.65
C GLY A 82 -12.38 10.12 5.14
N SER A 83 -12.41 11.15 5.97
CA SER A 83 -11.22 11.70 6.64
C SER A 83 -10.93 10.97 7.95
N GLY A 84 -9.67 10.93 8.35
CA GLY A 84 -9.17 10.18 9.51
C GLY A 84 -8.71 8.75 9.19
N GLN A 85 -8.43 8.45 7.92
CA GLN A 85 -8.02 7.12 7.46
C GLN A 85 -7.01 7.19 6.31
N VAL A 86 -6.32 6.07 6.10
CA VAL A 86 -5.55 5.85 4.87
C VAL A 86 -6.52 5.84 3.68
N SER A 87 -6.27 6.70 2.69
CA SER A 87 -7.12 6.90 1.51
C SER A 87 -6.64 6.14 0.27
N TYR A 88 -5.34 5.85 0.18
CA TYR A 88 -4.74 5.01 -0.88
C TYR A 88 -3.42 4.40 -0.43
N VAL A 89 -3.03 3.30 -1.09
CA VAL A 89 -1.73 2.63 -0.94
C VAL A 89 -0.95 2.73 -2.25
N SER A 90 0.29 3.23 -2.18
CA SER A 90 1.19 3.30 -3.34
C SER A 90 2.25 2.21 -3.23
N LEU A 91 2.40 1.40 -4.29
CA LEU A 91 3.41 0.35 -4.39
C LEU A 91 4.51 0.80 -5.37
N SER A 92 5.77 0.64 -4.96
CA SER A 92 6.93 0.95 -5.78
C SER A 92 7.15 -0.12 -6.85
N ALA A 93 7.37 0.31 -8.09
CA ALA A 93 7.92 -0.48 -9.18
C ALA A 93 9.13 0.26 -9.76
N PRO A 94 10.06 -0.42 -10.45
CA PRO A 94 11.10 0.27 -11.22
C PRO A 94 10.47 1.29 -12.18
N SER A 95 11.06 2.48 -12.34
CA SER A 95 10.50 3.53 -13.20
C SER A 95 10.23 3.06 -14.64
N ALA A 96 11.09 2.21 -15.19
CA ALA A 96 10.92 1.62 -16.51
C ALA A 96 9.75 0.62 -16.61
N ALA A 97 9.17 0.17 -15.49
CA ALA A 97 8.10 -0.81 -15.43
C ALA A 97 6.69 -0.20 -15.38
N VAL A 98 6.56 1.14 -15.31
CA VAL A 98 5.25 1.81 -15.18
C VAL A 98 4.31 1.43 -16.32
N ASP A 99 4.79 1.45 -17.57
CA ASP A 99 3.96 1.11 -18.73
C ASP A 99 3.59 -0.39 -18.78
N TYR A 100 4.48 -1.26 -18.27
CA TYR A 100 4.18 -2.68 -18.08
C TYR A 100 3.01 -2.86 -17.09
N TRP A 101 3.05 -2.17 -15.95
CA TRP A 101 1.98 -2.26 -14.95
C TRP A 101 0.65 -1.71 -15.45
N ARG A 102 0.69 -0.59 -16.17
CA ARG A 102 -0.49 -0.03 -16.84
C ARG A 102 -1.13 -1.05 -17.78
N ALA A 103 -0.33 -1.67 -18.67
CA ALA A 103 -0.82 -2.66 -19.62
C ALA A 103 -1.37 -3.92 -18.92
N ARG A 104 -0.65 -4.43 -17.92
CA ARG A 104 -1.06 -5.61 -17.15
C ARG A 104 -2.38 -5.39 -16.41
N LEU A 105 -2.56 -4.24 -15.76
CA LEU A 105 -3.80 -3.91 -15.06
C LEU A 105 -4.99 -3.86 -16.03
N LEU A 106 -4.81 -3.27 -17.21
CA LEU A 106 -5.83 -3.25 -18.27
C LEU A 106 -6.16 -4.67 -18.78
N GLU A 107 -5.15 -5.52 -18.97
CA GLU A 107 -5.34 -6.93 -19.37
C GLU A 107 -6.15 -7.71 -18.33
N HIS A 108 -5.95 -7.43 -17.04
CA HIS A 108 -6.75 -8.00 -15.95
C HIS A 108 -8.11 -7.31 -15.75
N GLY A 109 -8.50 -6.36 -16.60
CA GLY A 109 -9.82 -5.72 -16.60
C GLY A 109 -9.98 -4.55 -15.63
N PHE A 110 -8.88 -3.99 -15.11
CA PHE A 110 -8.93 -2.84 -14.21
C PHE A 110 -8.96 -1.53 -15.01
N ALA A 111 -9.80 -0.58 -14.56
CA ALA A 111 -9.68 0.80 -14.99
C ALA A 111 -8.42 1.42 -14.34
N VAL A 112 -7.63 2.13 -15.16
CA VAL A 112 -6.39 2.78 -14.72
C VAL A 112 -6.41 4.26 -15.08
N ARG A 113 -5.72 5.08 -14.28
CA ARG A 113 -5.46 6.49 -14.59
C ARG A 113 -3.98 6.79 -14.43
N ASP A 114 -3.41 7.42 -15.43
CA ASP A 114 -2.05 7.94 -15.38
C ASP A 114 -2.07 9.27 -14.62
N VAL A 115 -1.28 9.38 -13.55
CA VAL A 115 -1.22 10.54 -12.66
C VAL A 115 0.25 10.89 -12.41
N GLU A 116 0.55 12.18 -12.29
CA GLU A 116 1.85 12.65 -11.80
C GLU A 116 1.67 13.23 -10.40
N ARG A 117 2.53 12.84 -9.46
CA ARG A 117 2.59 13.45 -8.11
C ARG A 117 4.04 13.64 -7.72
N PHE A 118 4.42 14.82 -7.28
CA PHE A 118 5.79 15.16 -6.88
C PHE A 118 6.83 14.84 -7.98
N GLY A 119 6.45 15.00 -9.25
CA GLY A 119 7.29 14.67 -10.41
C GLY A 119 7.48 13.18 -10.68
N GLU A 120 6.81 12.29 -9.95
CA GLU A 120 6.85 10.84 -10.17
C GLU A 120 5.60 10.38 -10.93
N ARG A 121 5.76 9.38 -11.80
CA ARG A 121 4.66 8.77 -12.56
C ARG A 121 3.95 7.70 -11.74
N TYR A 122 2.62 7.81 -11.65
CA TYR A 122 1.72 6.88 -10.98
C TYR A 122 0.72 6.28 -11.97
N VAL A 123 0.34 5.03 -11.72
CA VAL A 123 -0.84 4.37 -12.30
C VAL A 123 -1.81 4.12 -11.15
N ASP A 124 -2.87 4.93 -11.08
CA ASP A 124 -3.97 4.78 -10.11
C ASP A 124 -4.97 3.72 -10.58
N PHE A 125 -5.44 2.88 -9.66
CA PHE A 125 -6.46 1.85 -9.89
C PHE A 125 -7.13 1.50 -8.56
N GLN A 126 -8.10 0.58 -8.57
CA GLN A 126 -8.82 0.18 -7.35
C GLN A 126 -8.80 -1.33 -7.17
N HIS A 127 -8.61 -1.76 -5.92
CA HIS A 127 -8.97 -3.11 -5.49
C HIS A 127 -10.47 -3.34 -5.79
N PRO A 128 -10.92 -4.56 -6.12
CA PRO A 128 -12.33 -4.83 -6.42
C PRO A 128 -13.34 -4.39 -5.33
N CYS A 129 -12.89 -4.34 -4.07
CA CYS A 129 -13.69 -3.83 -2.95
C CYS A 129 -13.69 -2.29 -2.80
N GLY A 130 -13.10 -1.55 -3.73
CA GLY A 130 -13.10 -0.07 -3.78
C GLY A 130 -11.91 0.62 -3.08
N VAL A 131 -10.95 -0.13 -2.53
CA VAL A 131 -9.74 0.46 -1.92
C VAL A 131 -8.83 1.01 -3.03
N ASN A 132 -8.41 2.26 -2.89
CA ASN A 132 -7.54 2.90 -3.89
C ASN A 132 -6.11 2.39 -3.77
N TYR A 133 -5.55 2.02 -4.93
CA TYR A 133 -4.16 1.65 -5.09
C TYR A 133 -3.50 2.54 -6.14
N ALA A 134 -2.18 2.67 -6.02
CA ALA A 134 -1.35 3.22 -7.07
C ALA A 134 -0.07 2.40 -7.22
N ILE A 135 0.46 2.34 -8.43
CA ILE A 135 1.83 1.88 -8.69
C ILE A 135 2.64 3.09 -9.12
N VAL A 136 3.78 3.32 -8.47
CA VAL A 136 4.69 4.44 -8.76
C VAL A 136 6.00 3.95 -9.33
N GLY A 137 6.49 4.65 -10.35
CA GLY A 137 7.83 4.44 -10.89
C GLY A 137 8.90 5.07 -10.01
N VAL A 138 9.79 4.26 -9.45
CA VAL A 138 10.87 4.68 -8.56
C VAL A 138 12.20 4.14 -9.07
N ASP A 139 13.18 5.03 -9.19
CA ASP A 139 14.56 4.66 -9.50
C ASP A 139 15.33 4.30 -8.23
N GLY A 140 16.16 3.26 -8.30
CA GLY A 140 17.06 2.90 -7.20
C GLY A 140 16.41 2.21 -6.00
N ASP A 141 15.14 1.79 -6.08
CA ASP A 141 14.53 0.97 -5.04
C ASP A 141 15.12 -0.46 -5.04
N VAL A 142 16.08 -0.69 -4.14
CA VAL A 142 16.86 -1.94 -4.05
C VAL A 142 16.15 -3.05 -3.28
N ARG A 143 14.90 -2.85 -2.83
CA ARG A 143 14.18 -3.90 -2.09
C ARG A 143 14.00 -5.15 -2.95
N PRO A 144 14.21 -6.35 -2.39
CA PRO A 144 14.14 -7.58 -3.15
C PRO A 144 12.70 -7.83 -3.62
N PRO A 145 12.49 -8.12 -4.91
CA PRO A 145 11.16 -8.43 -5.44
C PRO A 145 10.77 -9.87 -5.06
N ARG A 146 9.55 -10.27 -5.40
CA ARG A 146 9.25 -11.69 -5.59
C ARG A 146 10.00 -12.18 -6.83
N SER A 147 10.84 -13.20 -6.68
CA SER A 147 11.69 -13.73 -7.77
C SER A 147 10.95 -14.72 -8.69
N ALA A 148 9.98 -15.46 -8.16
CA ALA A 148 9.26 -16.50 -8.91
C ALA A 148 7.74 -16.31 -8.80
N GLY A 149 7.14 -15.74 -9.84
CA GLY A 149 5.71 -15.43 -9.89
C GLY A 149 5.21 -15.12 -11.30
N PRO A 150 3.94 -14.70 -11.44
CA PRO A 150 3.33 -14.38 -12.74
C PRO A 150 3.79 -13.03 -13.31
N VAL A 151 4.67 -12.32 -12.59
CA VAL A 151 5.29 -11.06 -12.99
C VAL A 151 6.80 -11.26 -12.97
N PRO A 152 7.54 -10.91 -14.06
CA PRO A 152 9.00 -11.01 -14.08
C PRO A 152 9.66 -10.15 -13.00
N ALA A 153 10.74 -10.66 -12.39
CA ALA A 153 11.41 -10.03 -11.24
C ALA A 153 11.97 -8.62 -11.56
N GLU A 154 12.28 -8.37 -12.83
CA GLU A 154 12.84 -7.11 -13.33
C GLU A 154 11.82 -5.97 -13.25
N VAL A 155 10.53 -6.28 -13.41
CA VAL A 155 9.42 -5.31 -13.38
C VAL A 155 8.55 -5.43 -12.12
N MET A 156 8.84 -6.39 -11.26
CA MET A 156 8.07 -6.70 -10.07
C MET A 156 8.08 -5.57 -9.04
N LEU A 157 6.98 -5.49 -8.27
CA LEU A 157 6.82 -4.54 -7.17
C LEU A 157 7.88 -4.74 -6.09
N ARG A 158 8.35 -3.63 -5.52
CA ARG A 158 9.41 -3.56 -4.49
C ARG A 158 8.85 -3.45 -3.07
N GLY A 159 7.58 -3.08 -2.95
CA GLY A 159 6.87 -2.91 -1.67
C GLY A 159 6.09 -1.61 -1.60
N THR A 160 5.63 -1.26 -0.39
CA THR A 160 4.94 0.01 -0.14
C THR A 160 5.91 1.17 -0.34
N HIS A 161 5.59 2.06 -1.28
CA HIS A 161 6.28 3.34 -1.44
C HIS A 161 5.77 4.33 -0.41
N SER A 162 4.45 4.53 -0.37
CA SER A 162 3.80 5.49 0.50
C SER A 162 2.35 5.09 0.77
N ILE A 163 1.75 5.73 1.76
CA ILE A 163 0.31 5.72 2.02
C ILE A 163 -0.21 7.16 1.98
N GLY A 164 -1.38 7.37 1.40
CA GLY A 164 -2.08 8.64 1.52
C GLY A 164 -2.95 8.63 2.77
N VAL A 165 -2.83 9.64 3.63
CA VAL A 165 -3.72 9.80 4.80
C VAL A 165 -4.61 11.00 4.57
N SER A 166 -5.93 10.79 4.56
CA SER A 166 -6.88 11.91 4.58
C SER A 166 -7.03 12.38 6.01
N THR A 167 -6.72 13.64 6.28
CA THR A 167 -6.89 14.27 7.61
C THR A 167 -7.92 15.38 7.58
N ARG A 168 -8.53 15.67 8.74
CA ARG A 168 -9.45 16.79 8.93
C ARG A 168 -8.71 18.11 9.18
N SER A 169 -7.49 18.04 9.68
CA SER A 169 -6.64 19.19 9.99
C SER A 169 -5.22 18.85 9.57
N MET A 170 -4.68 19.64 8.65
CA MET A 170 -3.28 19.54 8.28
C MET A 170 -2.39 20.04 9.42
N ASP A 171 -2.76 21.10 10.12
CA ASP A 171 -1.98 21.65 11.23
C ASP A 171 -1.67 20.60 12.32
N PHE A 172 -2.68 19.85 12.78
CA PHE A 172 -2.47 18.79 13.78
C PHE A 172 -1.70 17.59 13.21
N MET A 173 -1.88 17.27 11.93
CA MET A 173 -1.13 16.19 11.29
C MET A 173 0.34 16.58 11.11
N ASP A 174 0.63 17.82 10.76
CA ASP A 174 1.98 18.38 10.60
C ASP A 174 2.76 18.29 11.91
N GLU A 175 2.15 18.76 13.01
CA GLU A 175 2.74 18.65 14.35
C GLU A 175 3.00 17.18 14.72
N PHE A 176 2.03 16.29 14.50
CA PHE A 176 2.22 14.86 14.76
C PHE A 176 3.37 14.27 13.93
N MET A 177 3.45 14.59 12.64
CA MET A 177 4.48 14.07 11.76
C MET A 177 5.87 14.53 12.17
N GLU A 178 6.05 15.80 12.51
CA GLU A 178 7.37 16.33 12.89
C GLU A 178 7.79 15.95 14.31
N VAL A 179 6.87 16.06 15.27
CA VAL A 179 7.19 15.94 16.71
C VAL A 179 7.13 14.49 17.19
N ALA A 180 6.11 13.73 16.78
CA ALA A 180 5.88 12.38 17.27
C ALA A 180 6.38 11.29 16.31
N TRP A 181 6.09 11.43 15.02
CA TRP A 181 6.45 10.43 14.00
C TRP A 181 7.91 10.55 13.53
N GLY A 182 8.51 11.74 13.66
CA GLY A 182 9.88 12.01 13.21
C GLY A 182 10.02 12.18 11.69
N GLY A 183 8.91 12.38 10.98
CA GLY A 183 8.89 12.76 9.57
C GLY A 183 9.39 14.20 9.36
N ARG A 184 9.67 14.55 8.10
CA ARG A 184 10.06 15.91 7.75
C ARG A 184 9.36 16.30 6.47
N ARG A 185 8.67 17.42 6.45
CA ARG A 185 8.05 17.89 5.22
C ARG A 185 9.07 18.03 4.10
N ILE A 186 8.88 17.28 3.02
CA ILE A 186 9.76 17.25 1.85
C ILE A 186 9.12 17.83 0.58
N GLY A 187 7.80 18.09 0.58
CA GLY A 187 7.15 18.74 -0.55
C GLY A 187 5.65 18.94 -0.38
N GLU A 188 5.10 19.71 -1.30
CA GLU A 188 3.66 19.92 -1.48
C GLU A 188 3.33 19.80 -2.98
N ASP A 189 2.23 19.12 -3.29
CA ASP A 189 1.70 18.98 -4.64
C ASP A 189 0.17 19.02 -4.61
N GLY A 190 -0.39 20.17 -4.99
CA GLY A 190 -1.82 20.44 -4.89
C GLY A 190 -2.33 20.19 -3.46
N PRO A 191 -3.29 19.28 -3.24
CA PRO A 191 -3.82 18.99 -1.91
C PRO A 191 -2.96 18.03 -1.08
N LEU A 192 -1.78 17.63 -1.57
CA LEU A 192 -0.92 16.64 -0.92
C LEU A 192 0.30 17.29 -0.27
N VAL A 193 0.60 16.90 0.97
CA VAL A 193 1.87 17.19 1.63
C VAL A 193 2.61 15.87 1.85
N ARG A 194 3.92 15.85 1.56
CA ARG A 194 4.78 14.69 1.72
C ARG A 194 5.77 14.93 2.87
N TYR A 195 5.94 13.91 3.72
CA TYR A 195 6.84 13.87 4.87
C TYR A 195 7.88 12.76 4.75
#